data_AF-A0A1I6YLY2-F1
#
_entry.id   AF-A0A1I6YLY2-F1
#
_cell.length_a   1.000
_cell.length_b   1.000
_cell.length_c   1.000
_cell.angle_alpha   90.00
_cell.angle_beta   90.00
_cell.angle_gamma   90.00
#
_symmetry.space_group_name_H-M   'P 1'
#
loop_
_entity.id
_entity.type
_entity.pdbx_description
1 polymer ?
#
loop_
_entity_poly.entity_id
_entity_poly.type
_entity_poly.pdbx_seq_one_letter_code
_entity_poly.pdbx_strand_id
1 'polypeptide(L)'
;MGEEKRRQILTSRYYVARKKKWNYEAFVRPCIPTVKTVNEEIEEWDKLVGYPEQERALRKLFVELCPRNDSLEDILIKVSALNDFYSTNIYKVLDVAKVILELQIDSRLQKDVLDAKIVDDIDARVKQVTGRSVYSFASKYCSHHRPDLYPIYDSYVDLLLRYYRDEANDALFTFNDKDLKYYSGFCQAVEMFKKHYEITQFDAKSIDKFLWLVGKKTFPKWKNE
;
A
#
# COMPACT_ATOMS: atom_id res chain seq x y z
N MET A 1 -41.42 -14.66 -12.88
CA MET A 1 -41.25 -13.36 -13.60
C MET A 1 -40.86 -12.17 -12.70
N GLY A 2 -40.63 -12.33 -11.39
CA GLY A 2 -40.37 -11.21 -10.46
C GLY A 2 -38.93 -11.05 -9.95
N GLU A 3 -38.14 -12.12 -9.91
CA GLU A 3 -36.78 -12.10 -9.33
C GLU A 3 -35.69 -11.76 -10.35
N GLU A 4 -35.86 -12.19 -11.60
CA GLU A 4 -34.91 -11.94 -12.69
C GLU A 4 -34.90 -10.47 -13.14
N LYS A 5 -36.08 -9.83 -13.15
CA LYS A 5 -36.22 -8.38 -13.33
C LYS A 5 -35.63 -7.59 -12.15
N ARG A 6 -35.71 -8.10 -10.91
CA ARG A 6 -35.06 -7.45 -9.74
C ARG A 6 -33.54 -7.58 -9.78
N ARG A 7 -32.99 -8.71 -10.23
CA ARG A 7 -31.53 -8.87 -10.48
C ARG A 7 -31.04 -7.93 -11.58
N GLN A 8 -31.76 -7.81 -12.70
CA GLN A 8 -31.41 -6.87 -13.78
C GLN A 8 -31.50 -5.40 -13.36
N ILE A 9 -32.44 -5.03 -12.49
CA ILE A 9 -32.59 -3.65 -11.99
C ILE A 9 -31.52 -3.32 -10.93
N LEU A 10 -31.11 -4.30 -10.10
CA LEU A 10 -30.01 -4.14 -9.14
C LEU A 10 -28.65 -4.02 -9.84
N THR A 11 -28.38 -4.83 -10.87
CA THR A 11 -27.16 -4.69 -11.69
C THR A 11 -27.15 -3.39 -12.49
N SER A 12 -28.31 -2.93 -12.98
CA SER A 12 -28.44 -1.66 -13.70
C SER A 12 -28.21 -0.43 -12.80
N ARG A 13 -28.68 -0.42 -11.55
CA ARG A 13 -28.48 0.71 -10.63
C ARG A 13 -27.06 0.83 -10.08
N TYR A 14 -26.32 -0.27 -9.95
CA TYR A 14 -24.88 -0.23 -9.64
C TYR A 14 -24.03 0.31 -10.81
N TYR A 15 -24.54 0.23 -12.04
CA TYR A 15 -23.85 0.67 -13.25
C TYR A 15 -23.91 2.19 -13.49
N VAL A 16 -24.87 2.90 -12.89
CA VAL A 16 -25.12 4.33 -13.19
C VAL A 16 -24.66 5.23 -12.04
N ALA A 17 -23.35 5.25 -11.80
CA ALA A 17 -22.66 6.37 -11.15
C ALA A 17 -21.13 6.35 -11.42
N ARG A 18 -20.69 5.93 -12.61
CA ARG A 18 -19.25 5.97 -12.98
C ARG A 18 -18.85 7.38 -13.41
N LYS A 19 -18.38 8.20 -12.46
CA LYS A 19 -17.73 9.50 -12.74
C LYS A 19 -16.28 9.26 -13.20
N LYS A 20 -15.96 9.85 -14.36
CA LYS A 20 -14.62 10.00 -15.00
C LYS A 20 -13.79 8.71 -15.06
N LYS A 21 -14.07 7.88 -16.08
CA LYS A 21 -13.17 6.80 -16.49
C LYS A 21 -11.83 7.44 -16.87
N TRP A 22 -10.75 7.05 -16.21
CA TRP A 22 -9.41 7.46 -16.60
C TRP A 22 -9.16 7.03 -18.04
N ASN A 23 -8.56 7.90 -18.86
CA ASN A 23 -8.20 7.52 -20.22
C ASN A 23 -6.94 6.64 -20.18
N TYR A 24 -7.12 5.38 -19.80
CA TYR A 24 -6.04 4.39 -19.73
C TYR A 24 -5.45 4.04 -21.10
N GLU A 25 -6.09 4.45 -22.21
CA GLU A 25 -5.62 4.16 -23.58
C GLU A 25 -4.28 4.81 -23.91
N ALA A 26 -3.87 5.85 -23.16
CA ALA A 26 -2.57 6.51 -23.32
C ALA A 26 -1.41 5.79 -22.60
N PHE A 27 -1.69 4.76 -21.79
CA PHE A 27 -0.68 4.05 -20.99
C PHE A 27 -0.40 2.64 -21.53
N VAL A 28 0.80 2.14 -21.23
CA VAL A 28 1.16 0.74 -21.49
C VAL A 28 0.27 -0.14 -20.62
N ARG A 29 -0.49 -1.06 -21.23
CA ARG A 29 -1.32 -1.99 -20.46
C ARG A 29 -0.45 -2.80 -19.49
N PRO A 30 -0.76 -2.82 -18.18
CA PRO A 30 -0.02 -3.62 -17.23
C PRO A 30 -0.21 -5.11 -17.53
N CYS A 31 0.75 -5.93 -17.09
CA CYS A 31 0.65 -7.39 -17.24
C CYS A 31 -0.53 -7.95 -16.45
N ILE A 32 -1.05 -9.12 -16.84
CA ILE A 32 -2.06 -9.81 -16.04
C ILE A 32 -1.35 -10.46 -14.83
N PRO A 33 -1.79 -10.20 -13.59
CA PRO A 33 -1.23 -10.86 -12.42
C PRO A 33 -1.49 -12.36 -12.47
N THR A 34 -0.41 -13.13 -12.36
CA THR A 34 -0.38 -14.60 -12.28
C THR A 34 0.82 -14.96 -11.43
N VAL A 35 0.92 -16.21 -10.99
CA VAL A 35 2.11 -16.69 -10.26
C VAL A 35 3.40 -16.44 -11.03
N LYS A 36 3.36 -16.64 -12.36
CA LYS A 36 4.51 -16.42 -13.23
C LYS A 36 4.90 -14.95 -13.30
N THR A 37 3.94 -14.07 -13.63
CA THR A 37 4.22 -12.63 -13.80
C THR A 37 4.62 -11.96 -12.49
N VAL A 38 4.08 -12.40 -11.35
CA VAL A 38 4.51 -11.90 -10.03
C VAL A 38 5.97 -12.27 -9.78
N ASN A 39 6.38 -13.52 -10.02
CA ASN A 39 7.77 -13.94 -9.86
C ASN A 39 8.72 -13.22 -10.82
N GLU A 40 8.34 -13.05 -12.08
CA GLU A 40 9.15 -12.30 -13.08
C GLU A 40 9.40 -10.85 -12.63
N GLU A 41 8.39 -10.17 -12.09
CA GLU A 41 8.53 -8.80 -11.59
C GLU A 41 9.35 -8.74 -10.28
N ILE A 42 9.29 -9.76 -9.43
CA ILE A 42 10.16 -9.86 -8.24
C ILE A 42 11.62 -10.06 -8.65
N GLU A 43 11.88 -10.91 -9.64
CA GLU A 43 13.24 -11.08 -10.19
C GLU A 43 13.76 -9.79 -10.82
N GLU A 44 12.88 -9.02 -11.49
CA GLU A 44 13.23 -7.74 -12.06
C GLU A 44 13.49 -6.68 -10.98
N TRP A 45 12.72 -6.69 -9.89
CA TRP A 45 12.97 -5.84 -8.73
C TRP A 45 14.39 -6.01 -8.21
N ASP A 46 14.86 -7.25 -8.07
CA ASP A 46 16.18 -7.54 -7.50
C ASP A 46 17.34 -7.09 -8.41
N LYS A 47 17.07 -6.77 -9.68
CA LYS A 47 18.04 -6.20 -10.64
C LYS A 47 18.03 -4.67 -10.67
N LEU A 48 17.07 -4.01 -10.01
CA LEU A 48 17.01 -2.55 -9.97
C LEU A 48 18.25 -1.98 -9.29
N VAL A 49 18.75 -0.86 -9.81
CA VAL A 49 19.89 -0.16 -9.19
C VAL A 49 19.39 0.64 -7.98
N GLY A 50 19.93 0.36 -6.81
CA GLY A 50 19.76 1.14 -5.59
C GLY A 50 18.57 0.73 -4.72
N TYR A 51 17.41 0.44 -5.31
CA TYR A 51 16.21 0.06 -4.53
C TYR A 51 16.43 -1.21 -3.68
N PRO A 52 16.99 -2.32 -4.20
CA PRO A 52 17.26 -3.50 -3.38
C PRO A 52 18.26 -3.25 -2.25
N GLU A 53 19.29 -2.42 -2.49
CA GLU A 53 20.27 -2.03 -1.47
C GLU A 53 19.61 -1.23 -0.34
N GLN A 54 18.77 -0.25 -0.69
CA GLN A 54 18.01 0.57 0.26
C GLN A 54 17.06 -0.28 1.10
N GLU A 55 16.34 -1.21 0.47
CA GLU A 55 15.46 -2.16 1.15
C GLU A 55 16.20 -3.07 2.13
N ARG A 56 17.37 -3.60 1.72
CA ARG A 56 18.21 -4.40 2.62
C ARG A 56 18.72 -3.57 3.80
N ALA A 57 19.11 -2.31 3.57
CA ALA A 57 19.54 -1.41 4.62
C ALA A 57 18.41 -1.08 5.61
N LEU A 58 17.20 -0.80 5.13
CA LEU A 58 16.02 -0.59 5.99
C LEU A 58 15.65 -1.86 6.74
N ARG A 59 15.69 -3.03 6.10
CA ARG A 59 15.46 -4.31 6.80
C ARG A 59 16.46 -4.50 7.93
N LYS A 60 17.75 -4.27 7.70
CA LYS A 60 18.78 -4.32 8.74
C LYS A 60 18.45 -3.35 9.88
N LEU A 61 18.06 -2.13 9.56
CA LEU A 61 17.69 -1.13 10.56
C LEU A 61 16.47 -1.54 11.40
N PHE A 62 15.38 -1.96 10.76
CA PHE A 62 14.10 -2.26 11.42
C PHE A 62 14.06 -3.63 12.10
N VAL A 63 14.91 -4.58 11.71
CA VAL A 63 14.86 -5.96 12.24
C VAL A 63 16.05 -6.26 13.15
N GLU A 64 17.25 -5.77 12.83
CA GLU A 64 18.47 -6.14 13.54
C GLU A 64 18.93 -5.04 14.51
N LEU A 65 18.91 -3.77 14.09
CA LEU A 65 19.48 -2.67 14.86
C LEU A 65 18.49 -2.00 15.81
N CYS A 66 17.29 -1.69 15.33
CA CYS A 66 16.26 -0.90 16.04
C CYS A 66 14.88 -1.59 15.99
N PRO A 67 14.73 -2.84 16.46
CA PRO A 67 13.51 -3.63 16.25
C PRO A 67 12.27 -3.13 16.97
N ARG A 68 12.43 -2.33 18.03
CA ARG A 68 11.35 -1.84 18.88
C ARG A 68 11.05 -0.36 18.66
N ASN A 69 9.93 0.09 19.19
CA ASN A 69 9.43 1.46 19.15
C ASN A 69 9.35 2.07 20.56
N ASP A 70 10.32 1.74 21.43
CA ASP A 70 10.37 2.18 22.82
C ASP A 70 11.54 3.15 23.14
N SER A 71 12.40 3.44 22.17
CA SER A 71 13.45 4.49 22.25
C SER A 71 13.19 5.58 21.21
N LEU A 72 13.28 6.85 21.64
CA LEU A 72 13.12 7.99 20.75
C LEU A 72 14.21 8.02 19.67
N GLU A 73 15.46 7.73 20.03
CA GLU A 73 16.63 7.72 19.16
C GLU A 73 16.49 6.67 18.06
N ASP A 74 16.10 5.44 18.43
CA ASP A 74 15.86 4.35 17.49
C ASP A 74 14.74 4.69 16.50
N ILE A 75 13.63 5.23 17.00
CA ILE A 75 12.52 5.67 16.15
C ILE A 75 12.97 6.82 15.24
N LEU A 76 13.74 7.78 15.76
CA LEU A 76 14.19 8.93 14.98
C LEU A 76 15.09 8.49 13.81
N ILE A 77 16.00 7.54 14.04
CA ILE A 77 16.84 6.96 12.97
C ILE A 77 15.97 6.24 11.95
N LYS A 78 15.00 5.42 12.39
CA LYS A 78 14.04 4.74 11.49
C LYS A 78 13.24 5.70 10.64
N VAL A 79 12.65 6.73 11.25
CA VAL A 79 11.87 7.78 10.56
C VAL A 79 12.76 8.48 9.53
N SER A 80 13.99 8.83 9.91
CA SER A 80 14.90 9.58 9.03
C SER A 80 15.34 8.76 7.82
N ALA A 81 15.81 7.53 8.04
CA ALA A 81 16.23 6.64 6.97
C ALA A 81 15.07 6.27 6.03
N LEU A 82 13.90 5.93 6.59
CA LEU A 82 12.72 5.58 5.80
C LEU A 82 12.22 6.77 4.98
N ASN A 83 12.21 7.96 5.57
CA ASN A 83 11.79 9.17 4.89
C ASN A 83 12.69 9.51 3.70
N ASP A 84 14.00 9.33 3.84
CA ASP A 84 14.97 9.56 2.78
C ASP A 84 14.78 8.55 1.63
N PHE A 85 14.83 7.24 1.93
CA PHE A 85 14.82 6.20 0.90
C PHE A 85 13.49 6.11 0.14
N TYR A 86 12.37 6.41 0.81
CA TYR A 86 11.05 6.44 0.16
C TYR A 86 10.60 7.84 -0.27
N SER A 87 11.41 8.87 -0.02
CA SER A 87 11.08 10.28 -0.31
C SER A 87 9.68 10.68 0.20
N THR A 88 9.36 10.32 1.45
CA THR A 88 8.01 10.54 2.00
C THR A 88 7.70 12.00 2.37
N ASN A 89 8.69 12.89 2.23
CA ASN A 89 8.58 14.34 2.46
C ASN A 89 8.14 14.71 3.89
N ILE A 90 8.59 13.96 4.89
CA ILE A 90 8.44 14.32 6.30
C ILE A 90 9.45 15.41 6.65
N TYR A 91 8.97 16.60 6.96
CA TYR A 91 9.81 17.73 7.36
C TYR A 91 10.14 17.72 8.86
N LYS A 92 9.18 17.32 9.70
CA LYS A 92 9.31 17.33 11.17
C LYS A 92 9.56 15.93 11.72
N VAL A 93 10.69 15.33 11.34
CA VAL A 93 11.02 13.93 11.68
C VAL A 93 10.98 13.66 13.19
N LEU A 94 11.42 14.62 14.02
CA LEU A 94 11.38 14.50 15.47
C LEU A 94 9.95 14.44 16.03
N ASP A 95 9.03 15.24 15.48
CA ASP A 95 7.63 15.23 15.91
C ASP A 95 6.95 13.90 15.56
N VAL A 96 7.26 13.34 14.38
CA VAL A 96 6.81 12.00 13.98
C VAL A 96 7.35 10.94 14.93
N ALA A 97 8.64 11.00 15.27
CA ALA A 97 9.25 10.05 16.19
C ALA A 97 8.63 10.08 17.59
N LYS A 98 8.36 11.28 18.12
CA LYS A 98 7.66 11.44 19.41
C LYS A 98 6.26 10.84 19.38
N VAL A 99 5.49 11.08 18.32
CA VAL A 99 4.14 10.50 18.19
C VAL A 99 4.20 8.98 18.14
N ILE A 100 5.12 8.38 17.40
CA ILE A 100 5.27 6.90 17.36
C ILE A 100 5.63 6.34 18.74
N LEU A 101 6.53 7.01 19.47
CA LEU A 101 6.90 6.63 20.84
C LEU A 101 5.69 6.69 21.78
N GLU A 102 4.89 7.76 21.72
CA GLU A 102 3.67 7.90 22.54
C GLU A 102 2.63 6.82 22.27
N LEU A 103 2.53 6.34 21.02
CA LEU A 103 1.53 5.35 20.61
C LEU A 103 1.82 3.92 21.08
N GLN A 104 3.05 3.61 21.52
CA GLN A 104 3.43 2.30 22.10
C GLN A 104 2.95 1.10 21.26
N ILE A 105 3.27 1.13 19.96
CA ILE A 105 2.67 0.25 18.95
C ILE A 105 3.22 -1.19 18.91
N ASP A 106 4.32 -1.48 19.61
CA ASP A 106 5.04 -2.76 19.51
C ASP A 106 4.16 -3.98 19.81
N SER A 107 3.39 -3.93 20.90
CA SER A 107 2.49 -5.03 21.29
C SER A 107 1.40 -5.33 20.24
N ARG A 108 1.02 -4.33 19.44
CA ARG A 108 0.04 -4.48 18.36
C ARG A 108 0.70 -5.05 17.10
N LEU A 109 1.91 -4.61 16.77
CA LEU A 109 2.71 -5.10 15.64
C LEU A 109 3.18 -6.56 15.81
N GLN A 110 3.36 -7.02 17.04
CA GLN A 110 3.79 -8.39 17.34
C GLN A 110 2.70 -9.45 17.18
N LYS A 111 1.44 -9.05 16.94
CA LYS A 111 0.33 -10.01 16.76
C LYS A 111 0.43 -10.70 15.40
N ASP A 112 -0.02 -11.94 15.33
CA ASP A 112 -0.06 -12.71 14.07
C ASP A 112 -1.12 -12.22 13.06
N VAL A 113 -1.95 -11.26 13.47
CA VAL A 113 -3.02 -10.69 12.65
C VAL A 113 -2.76 -9.19 12.44
N LEU A 114 -2.99 -8.73 11.21
CA LEU A 114 -2.92 -7.31 10.84
C LEU A 114 -3.84 -6.46 11.73
N ASP A 115 -3.27 -5.46 12.40
CA ASP A 115 -4.01 -4.36 13.01
C ASP A 115 -3.89 -3.12 12.12
N ALA A 116 -4.90 -2.91 11.26
CA ALA A 116 -4.92 -1.80 10.32
C ALA A 116 -4.98 -0.42 11.00
N LYS A 117 -5.47 -0.35 12.24
CA LYS A 117 -5.61 0.92 12.95
C LYS A 117 -4.26 1.55 13.28
N ILE A 118 -3.17 0.77 13.37
CA ILE A 118 -1.85 1.34 13.69
C ILE A 118 -1.45 2.41 12.67
N VAL A 119 -1.68 2.14 11.38
CA VAL A 119 -1.37 3.09 10.30
C VAL A 119 -2.26 4.34 10.39
N ASP A 120 -3.56 4.14 10.57
CA ASP A 120 -4.53 5.24 10.69
C ASP A 120 -4.27 6.09 11.96
N ASP A 121 -3.89 5.47 13.08
CA ASP A 121 -3.55 6.13 14.34
C ASP A 121 -2.29 6.99 14.19
N ILE A 122 -1.22 6.46 13.57
CA ILE A 122 0.00 7.22 13.29
C ILE A 122 -0.32 8.42 12.38
N ASP A 123 -1.04 8.22 11.28
CA ASP A 123 -1.40 9.30 10.36
C ASP A 123 -2.22 10.39 11.06
N ALA A 124 -3.26 10.00 11.79
CA ALA A 124 -4.16 10.94 12.45
C ALA A 124 -3.43 11.75 13.53
N ARG A 125 -2.61 11.11 14.36
CA ARG A 125 -1.88 11.77 15.45
C ARG A 125 -0.78 12.68 14.93
N VAL A 126 0.00 12.24 13.95
CA VAL A 126 1.01 13.10 13.30
C VAL A 126 0.36 14.28 12.60
N LYS A 127 -0.77 14.08 11.92
CA LYS A 127 -1.52 15.15 11.27
C LYS A 127 -2.05 16.18 12.26
N GLN A 128 -2.48 15.76 13.45
CA GLN A 128 -2.87 16.67 14.53
C GLN A 128 -1.70 17.54 15.01
N VAL A 129 -0.48 16.99 15.09
CA VAL A 129 0.71 17.71 15.57
C VAL A 129 1.35 18.58 14.48
N THR A 130 1.40 18.09 13.25
CA THR A 130 2.20 18.70 12.17
C THR A 130 1.37 19.39 11.10
N GLY A 131 0.04 19.17 11.09
CA GLY A 131 -0.87 19.65 10.05
C GLY A 131 -0.80 18.87 8.74
N ARG A 132 0.03 17.83 8.63
CA ARG A 132 0.24 17.05 7.40
C ARG A 132 -0.01 15.57 7.62
N SER A 133 -0.66 14.95 6.65
CA SER A 133 -0.82 13.50 6.60
C SER A 133 0.53 12.84 6.30
N VAL A 134 0.78 11.72 6.98
CA VAL A 134 1.91 10.82 6.78
C VAL A 134 1.45 9.40 6.45
N TYR A 135 0.21 9.23 5.94
CA TYR A 135 -0.41 7.93 5.64
C TYR A 135 0.49 6.97 4.84
N SER A 136 1.08 7.46 3.74
CA SER A 136 2.03 6.70 2.93
C SER A 136 3.26 6.27 3.73
N PHE A 137 3.81 7.16 4.56
CA PHE A 137 4.92 6.83 5.46
C PHE A 137 4.51 5.82 6.53
N ALA A 138 3.37 5.99 7.17
CA ALA A 138 2.89 5.13 8.24
C ALA A 138 2.71 3.68 7.75
N SER A 139 2.19 3.49 6.53
CA SER A 139 2.09 2.16 5.90
C SER A 139 3.47 1.53 5.68
N LYS A 140 4.45 2.30 5.21
CA LYS A 140 5.84 1.84 5.00
C LYS A 140 6.53 1.50 6.32
N TYR A 141 6.30 2.31 7.35
CA TYR A 141 6.85 2.09 8.68
C TYR A 141 6.37 0.77 9.27
N CYS A 142 5.06 0.51 9.18
CA CYS A 142 4.49 -0.75 9.65
C CYS A 142 4.94 -1.94 8.78
N SER A 143 5.02 -1.78 7.46
CA SER A 143 5.55 -2.81 6.55
C SER A 143 6.99 -3.21 6.85
N HIS A 144 7.86 -2.28 7.25
CA HIS A 144 9.23 -2.64 7.61
C HIS A 144 9.34 -3.37 8.97
N HIS A 145 8.37 -3.21 9.85
CA HIS A 145 8.24 -4.04 11.05
C HIS A 145 7.63 -5.42 10.77
N ARG A 146 6.65 -5.50 9.86
CA ARG A 146 5.88 -6.71 9.53
C ARG A 146 5.63 -6.84 8.02
N PRO A 147 6.69 -7.16 7.23
CA PRO A 147 6.62 -7.17 5.76
C PRO A 147 5.74 -8.29 5.21
N ASP A 148 5.46 -9.30 6.04
CA ASP A 148 4.55 -10.40 5.74
C ASP A 148 3.07 -9.97 5.74
N LEU A 149 2.70 -9.02 6.60
CA LEU A 149 1.30 -8.64 6.85
C LEU A 149 0.90 -7.27 6.29
N TYR A 150 1.76 -6.26 6.37
CA TYR A 150 1.39 -4.86 6.13
C TYR A 150 1.75 -4.43 4.70
N PRO A 151 0.77 -4.33 3.77
CA PRO A 151 1.01 -3.80 2.43
C PRO A 151 1.35 -2.31 2.47
N ILE A 152 2.20 -1.87 1.54
CA ILE A 152 2.64 -0.48 1.40
C ILE A 152 1.65 0.29 0.54
N TYR A 153 1.11 1.37 1.10
CA TYR A 153 0.39 2.34 0.29
C TYR A 153 1.37 3.25 -0.46
N ASP A 154 1.22 3.33 -1.78
CA ASP A 154 1.93 4.24 -2.67
C ASP A 154 1.00 4.68 -3.81
N SER A 155 1.25 5.83 -4.43
CA SER A 155 0.44 6.33 -5.54
C SER A 155 0.40 5.38 -6.73
N TYR A 156 1.50 4.68 -7.04
CA TYR A 156 1.51 3.70 -8.13
C TYR A 156 0.65 2.48 -7.80
N VAL A 157 0.71 2.02 -6.55
CA VAL A 157 -0.09 0.88 -6.06
C VAL A 157 -1.58 1.24 -6.07
N ASP A 158 -1.94 2.43 -5.59
CA ASP A 158 -3.31 2.94 -5.63
C ASP A 158 -3.86 2.96 -7.08
N LEU A 159 -3.13 3.61 -8.00
CA LEU A 159 -3.52 3.70 -9.40
C LEU A 159 -3.69 2.32 -10.05
N LEU A 160 -2.76 1.41 -9.79
CA LEU A 160 -2.77 0.08 -10.39
C LEU A 160 -3.90 -0.80 -9.83
N LEU A 161 -4.20 -0.72 -8.53
CA LEU A 161 -5.35 -1.43 -7.95
C LEU A 161 -6.67 -0.95 -8.55
N ARG A 162 -6.84 0.37 -8.73
CA ARG A 162 -8.04 0.93 -9.40
C ARG A 162 -8.14 0.48 -10.85
N TYR A 163 -7.02 0.47 -11.57
CA TYR A 163 -6.97 -0.03 -12.95
C TYR A 163 -7.46 -1.48 -13.02
N TYR A 164 -6.88 -2.39 -12.24
CA TYR A 164 -7.27 -3.80 -12.28
C TYR A 164 -8.73 -4.00 -11.85
N ARG A 165 -9.20 -3.27 -10.83
CA ARG A 165 -10.61 -3.28 -10.42
C ARG A 165 -11.53 -2.88 -11.58
N ASP A 166 -11.19 -1.81 -12.30
CA ASP A 166 -12.02 -1.27 -13.37
C ASP A 166 -12.04 -2.19 -14.60
N GLU A 167 -10.96 -2.92 -14.86
CA GLU A 167 -10.84 -3.87 -15.98
C GLU A 167 -11.40 -5.26 -15.67
N ALA A 168 -11.38 -5.71 -14.41
CA ALA A 168 -11.72 -7.07 -14.01
C ALA A 168 -13.17 -7.48 -14.32
N ASN A 169 -14.10 -6.52 -14.36
CA ASN A 169 -15.54 -6.77 -14.48
C ASN A 169 -16.05 -7.86 -13.51
N ASP A 170 -15.47 -7.93 -12.32
CA ASP A 170 -15.79 -8.90 -11.28
C ASP A 170 -16.49 -8.23 -10.11
N ALA A 171 -17.70 -8.71 -9.77
CA ALA A 171 -18.49 -8.20 -8.66
C ALA A 171 -17.86 -8.46 -7.29
N LEU A 172 -16.93 -9.43 -7.18
CA LEU A 172 -16.19 -9.74 -5.97
C LEU A 172 -14.88 -8.96 -5.84
N PHE A 173 -14.40 -8.32 -6.91
CA PHE A 173 -13.25 -7.42 -6.90
C PHE A 173 -13.70 -5.97 -7.07
N THR A 174 -14.44 -5.47 -6.08
CA THR A 174 -15.03 -4.13 -6.11
C THR A 174 -14.72 -3.35 -4.82
N PHE A 175 -14.30 -2.11 -4.97
CA PHE A 175 -14.12 -1.16 -3.87
C PHE A 175 -14.21 0.26 -4.41
N ASN A 176 -14.59 1.22 -3.57
CA ASN A 176 -14.65 2.63 -3.93
C ASN A 176 -13.27 3.28 -3.77
N ASP A 177 -13.02 4.34 -4.55
CA ASP A 177 -11.80 5.14 -4.44
C ASP A 177 -11.58 5.73 -3.03
N LYS A 178 -12.66 5.95 -2.28
CA LYS A 178 -12.60 6.44 -0.89
C LYS A 178 -12.12 5.37 0.09
N ASP A 179 -12.29 4.10 -0.24
CA ASP A 179 -11.91 3.00 0.64
C ASP A 179 -10.37 2.94 0.77
N LEU A 180 -9.64 3.32 -0.28
CA LEU A 180 -8.17 3.40 -0.27
C LEU A 180 -7.60 4.52 0.62
N LYS A 181 -8.45 5.46 1.09
CA LYS A 181 -8.04 6.54 2.00
C LYS A 181 -7.90 6.08 3.46
N TYR A 182 -8.43 4.91 3.78
CA TYR A 182 -8.32 4.29 5.11
C TYR A 182 -7.54 3.00 4.96
N TYR A 183 -6.62 2.73 5.89
CA TYR A 183 -5.69 1.62 5.70
C TYR A 183 -6.41 0.26 5.68
N SER A 184 -7.48 0.11 6.46
CA SER A 184 -8.33 -1.09 6.43
C SER A 184 -8.96 -1.35 5.05
N GLY A 185 -9.48 -0.31 4.39
CA GLY A 185 -10.06 -0.43 3.05
C GLY A 185 -8.99 -0.70 1.98
N PHE A 186 -7.80 -0.09 2.12
CA PHE A 186 -6.66 -0.42 1.27
C PHE A 186 -6.21 -1.89 1.42
N CYS A 187 -6.08 -2.40 2.64
CA CYS A 187 -5.73 -3.80 2.88
C CYS A 187 -6.76 -4.76 2.29
N GLN A 188 -8.06 -4.43 2.42
CA GLN A 188 -9.12 -5.21 1.80
C GLN A 188 -9.01 -5.20 0.27
N ALA A 189 -8.73 -4.06 -0.35
CA ALA A 189 -8.54 -3.97 -1.80
C ALA A 189 -7.36 -4.84 -2.29
N VAL A 190 -6.24 -4.85 -1.56
CA VAL A 190 -5.09 -5.73 -1.84
C VAL A 190 -5.49 -7.21 -1.72
N GLU A 191 -6.23 -7.58 -0.68
CA GLU A 191 -6.68 -8.97 -0.49
C GLU A 191 -7.68 -9.42 -1.57
N MET A 192 -8.60 -8.54 -1.97
CA MET A 192 -9.53 -8.80 -3.08
C MET A 192 -8.79 -8.95 -4.41
N PHE A 193 -7.78 -8.11 -4.65
CA PHE A 193 -6.88 -8.24 -5.79
C PHE A 193 -6.18 -9.61 -5.81
N LYS A 194 -5.58 -10.02 -4.68
CA LYS A 194 -4.92 -11.32 -4.57
C LYS A 194 -5.86 -12.49 -4.85
N LYS A 195 -7.08 -12.43 -4.33
CA LYS A 195 -8.11 -13.47 -4.54
C LYS A 195 -8.57 -13.54 -5.99
N HIS A 196 -8.85 -12.38 -6.61
CA HIS A 196 -9.32 -12.30 -7.99
C HIS A 196 -8.33 -12.93 -8.98
N TYR A 197 -7.03 -12.69 -8.77
CA TYR A 197 -5.98 -13.22 -9.65
C TYR A 197 -5.38 -14.55 -9.15
N GLU A 198 -5.95 -15.17 -8.12
CA GLU A 198 -5.50 -16.47 -7.58
C GLU A 198 -4.00 -16.48 -7.18
N ILE A 199 -3.53 -15.36 -6.60
CA ILE A 199 -2.13 -15.15 -6.16
C ILE A 199 -2.04 -14.97 -4.63
N THR A 200 -2.90 -15.66 -3.87
CA THR A 200 -3.00 -15.52 -2.40
C THR A 200 -1.77 -16.03 -1.64
N GLN A 201 -0.96 -16.89 -2.26
CA GLN A 201 0.27 -17.45 -1.71
C GLN A 201 1.41 -16.43 -1.53
N PHE A 202 1.33 -15.27 -2.20
CA PHE A 202 2.33 -14.21 -2.05
C PHE A 202 2.04 -13.36 -0.81
N ASP A 203 3.08 -13.06 -0.05
CA ASP A 203 2.99 -12.18 1.11
C ASP A 203 2.80 -10.70 0.71
N ALA A 204 2.56 -9.84 1.70
CA ALA A 204 2.38 -8.41 1.43
C ALA A 204 3.59 -7.81 0.71
N LYS A 205 4.81 -8.18 1.11
CA LYS A 205 6.05 -7.66 0.50
C LYS A 205 6.18 -8.01 -0.99
N SER A 206 5.86 -9.24 -1.36
CA SER A 206 5.92 -9.71 -2.75
C SER A 206 4.89 -8.99 -3.62
N ILE A 207 3.68 -8.81 -3.10
CA ILE A 207 2.61 -8.08 -3.78
C ILE A 207 2.95 -6.59 -3.90
N ASP A 208 3.57 -5.98 -2.88
CA ASP A 208 4.02 -4.59 -2.91
C ASP A 208 5.08 -4.37 -4.01
N LYS A 209 6.09 -5.25 -4.10
CA LYS A 209 7.10 -5.21 -5.18
C LYS A 209 6.44 -5.27 -6.56
N PHE A 210 5.54 -6.23 -6.75
CA PHE A 210 4.81 -6.41 -8.01
C PHE A 210 3.99 -5.17 -8.36
N LEU A 211 3.10 -4.72 -7.46
CA LEU A 211 2.19 -3.61 -7.73
C LEU A 211 2.96 -2.31 -7.98
N TRP A 212 4.03 -2.06 -7.23
CA TRP A 212 4.83 -0.86 -7.42
C TRP A 212 5.61 -0.89 -8.75
N LEU A 213 6.25 -2.00 -9.09
CA LEU A 213 7.07 -2.09 -10.30
C LEU A 213 6.21 -2.02 -11.56
N VAL A 214 5.11 -2.76 -11.60
CA VAL A 214 4.13 -2.69 -12.70
C VAL A 214 3.51 -1.29 -12.76
N GLY A 215 3.11 -0.72 -11.63
CA GLY A 215 2.53 0.62 -11.58
C GLY A 215 3.50 1.69 -12.09
N LYS A 216 4.78 1.61 -11.72
CA LYS A 216 5.82 2.51 -12.21
C LYS A 216 6.06 2.38 -13.71
N LYS A 217 6.09 1.16 -14.26
CA LYS A 217 6.21 0.89 -15.71
C LYS A 217 5.00 1.42 -16.48
N THR A 218 3.81 1.29 -15.92
CA THR A 218 2.55 1.69 -16.55
C THR A 218 2.29 3.20 -16.47
N PHE A 219 2.66 3.86 -15.37
CA PHE A 219 2.33 5.28 -15.10
C PHE A 219 3.55 6.21 -14.95
N PRO A 220 4.56 6.20 -15.84
CA PRO A 220 5.87 6.82 -15.59
C PRO A 220 5.86 8.36 -15.43
N LYS A 221 4.76 9.06 -15.79
CA LYS A 221 4.66 10.53 -15.78
C LYS A 221 3.79 11.13 -14.68
N TRP A 222 3.24 10.33 -13.77
CA TRP A 222 2.24 10.82 -12.79
C TRP A 222 2.80 11.80 -11.73
N LYS A 223 4.13 11.88 -11.52
CA LYS A 223 4.74 12.79 -10.51
C LYS A 223 5.11 14.20 -11.01
N ASN A 224 4.75 14.59 -12.24
CA ASN A 224 5.11 15.89 -12.83
C ASN A 224 3.90 16.79 -13.16
N GLU A 225 2.96 16.96 -12.23
CA GLU A 225 1.99 18.06 -12.25
C GLU A 225 1.87 18.71 -10.86
#